data_AF-A0A3N5GT78-F1
#
_entry.id   AF-A0A3N5GT78-F1
#
_cell.length_a   1.000
_cell.length_b   1.000
_cell.length_c   1.000
_cell.angle_alpha   90.00
_cell.angle_beta   90.00
_cell.angle_gamma   90.00
#
_symmetry.space_group_name_H-M   'P 1'
#
loop_
_entity.id
_entity.type
_entity.pdbx_description
1 polymer ?
#
loop_
_entity_poly.entity_id
_entity_poly.type
_entity_poly.pdbx_seq_one_letter_code
_entity_poly.pdbx_strand_id
1 'polypeptide(L)'
;MSATFIWTLFLAIGLGTVLLRLSFIYLFGKIEMPDWLRRALRFVPAAVLAALVFPALTHPAGTLDISLHNVRLLAGLGGALVAWRTRNILWTIAVGMALLWILQFVL
;
A
#
# COMPACT_ATOMS: atom_id res chain seq x y z
N MET A 1 24.49 19.88 -4.77
CA MET A 1 23.21 20.31 -4.16
C MET A 1 23.54 21.33 -3.08
N SER A 2 23.13 22.59 -3.23
CA SER A 2 23.49 23.66 -2.30
C SER A 2 22.76 23.50 -0.96
N ALA A 3 23.43 23.80 0.16
CA ALA A 3 22.85 23.65 1.50
C ALA A 3 21.55 24.45 1.67
N THR A 4 21.47 25.64 1.08
CA THR A 4 20.28 26.51 1.09
C THR A 4 19.08 25.83 0.46
N PHE A 5 19.28 25.06 -0.60
CA PHE A 5 18.21 24.32 -1.28
C PHE A 5 17.65 23.18 -0.42
N ILE A 6 18.51 22.50 0.35
CA ILE A 6 18.08 21.42 1.24
C ILE A 6 17.24 21.99 2.40
N TRP A 7 17.66 23.11 2.97
CA TRP A 7 16.92 23.79 4.05
C TRP A 7 15.57 24.31 3.59
N THR A 8 15.49 24.96 2.41
CA THR A 8 14.19 25.39 1.86
C THR A 8 13.30 24.21 1.50
N LEU A 9 13.85 23.09 1.03
CA LEU A 9 13.09 21.87 0.75
C LEU A 9 12.47 21.28 2.03
N PHE A 10 13.26 21.12 3.10
CA PHE A 10 12.74 20.65 4.38
C PHE A 10 11.66 21.57 4.93
N LEU A 11 11.86 22.89 4.84
CA LEU A 11 10.91 23.86 5.32
C LEU A 11 9.61 23.80 4.50
N ALA A 12 9.70 23.71 3.17
CA ALA A 12 8.54 23.58 2.29
C ALA A 12 7.75 22.29 2.53
N ILE A 13 8.43 21.14 2.66
CA ILE A 13 7.78 19.84 2.94
C ILE A 13 7.15 19.85 4.34
N GLY A 14 7.85 20.39 5.34
CA GLY A 14 7.34 20.52 6.70
C GLY A 14 6.07 21.38 6.74
N LEU A 15 6.11 22.55 6.11
CA LEU A 15 4.96 23.46 6.04
C LEU A 15 3.79 22.83 5.28
N GLY A 16 4.05 22.17 4.14
CA GLY A 16 3.02 21.48 3.38
C GLY A 16 2.36 20.34 4.14
N THR A 17 3.13 19.53 4.87
CA THR A 17 2.61 18.42 5.69
C THR A 17 1.74 18.92 6.83
N VAL A 18 2.21 19.98 7.53
CA VAL A 18 1.46 20.61 8.63
C VAL A 18 0.21 21.30 8.12
N LEU A 19 0.27 22.00 6.99
CA LEU A 19 -0.90 22.61 6.34
C LEU A 19 -1.94 21.58 5.93
N LEU A 20 -1.53 20.46 5.31
CA LEU A 20 -2.45 19.39 4.94
C LEU A 20 -3.13 18.79 6.18
N ARG A 21 -2.37 18.52 7.26
CA ARG A 21 -2.95 18.05 8.54
C ARG A 21 -3.90 19.07 9.16
N LEU A 22 -3.48 20.34 9.26
CA LEU A 22 -4.26 21.42 9.84
C LEU A 22 -5.52 21.69 9.02
N SER A 23 -5.45 21.57 7.70
CA SER A 23 -6.61 21.68 6.82
C SER A 23 -7.67 20.66 7.21
N PHE A 24 -7.29 19.37 7.37
CA PHE A 24 -8.23 18.35 7.84
C PHE A 24 -8.77 18.63 9.25
N ILE A 25 -7.94 19.06 10.20
CA ILE A 25 -8.35 19.33 11.59
C ILE A 25 -9.28 20.56 11.68
N TYR A 26 -8.97 21.63 10.94
CA TYR A 26 -9.78 22.84 10.88
C TYR A 26 -11.12 22.59 10.16
N LEU A 27 -11.12 21.76 9.12
CA LEU A 27 -12.33 21.31 8.43
C LEU A 27 -13.21 20.44 9.34
N PHE A 28 -12.61 19.60 10.19
CA PHE A 28 -13.30 18.80 11.22
C PHE A 28 -14.06 19.65 12.25
N GLY A 29 -13.63 20.89 12.49
CA GLY A 29 -14.25 21.80 13.46
C GLY A 29 -15.38 22.68 12.92
N LYS A 30 -15.53 22.79 11.59
CA LYS A 30 -16.54 23.68 10.97
C LYS A 30 -17.52 22.99 10.02
N ILE A 31 -17.22 21.78 9.55
CA ILE A 31 -18.06 21.03 8.61
C ILE A 31 -18.39 19.69 9.25
N GLU A 32 -19.66 19.45 9.55
CA GLU A 32 -20.14 18.11 9.90
C GLU A 32 -19.79 17.18 8.73
N MET A 33 -18.79 16.33 8.91
CA MET A 33 -18.33 15.45 7.85
C MET A 33 -19.48 14.54 7.41
N PRO A 34 -19.89 14.57 6.13
CA PRO A 34 -20.96 13.71 5.67
C PRO A 34 -20.52 12.24 5.82
N ASP A 35 -21.42 11.38 6.30
CA ASP A 35 -21.10 10.01 6.74
C ASP A 35 -20.39 9.15 5.69
N TRP A 36 -20.55 9.47 4.40
CA TRP A 36 -19.86 8.80 3.30
C TRP A 36 -18.34 9.01 3.36
N LEU A 37 -17.88 10.22 3.70
CA LEU A 37 -16.46 10.58 3.73
C LEU A 37 -15.77 9.96 4.95
N ARG A 38 -16.44 9.96 6.10
CA ARG A 38 -15.94 9.28 7.32
C ARG A 38 -15.81 7.77 7.09
N ARG A 39 -16.77 7.16 6.40
CA ARG A 39 -16.68 5.75 5.98
C ARG A 39 -15.52 5.53 5.02
N ALA A 40 -15.35 6.37 3.99
CA ALA A 40 -14.24 6.26 3.04
C ALA A 40 -12.86 6.41 3.70
N LEU A 41 -12.70 7.37 4.62
CA LEU A 41 -11.45 7.61 5.37
C LEU A 41 -11.00 6.39 6.18
N ARG A 42 -11.95 5.60 6.72
CA ARG A 42 -11.62 4.36 7.45
C ARG A 42 -11.01 3.28 6.55
N PHE A 43 -11.29 3.29 5.24
CA PHE A 43 -10.74 2.34 4.28
C PHE A 43 -9.43 2.80 3.63
N VAL A 44 -9.03 4.07 3.80
CA VAL A 44 -7.79 4.61 3.24
C VAL A 44 -6.55 3.78 3.60
N PRO A 45 -6.32 3.37 4.86
CA PRO A 45 -5.14 2.58 5.19
C PRO A 45 -5.07 1.25 4.44
N ALA A 46 -6.19 0.53 4.36
CA ALA A 46 -6.28 -0.74 3.66
C ALA A 46 -6.10 -0.57 2.14
N ALA A 47 -6.71 0.48 1.57
CA ALA A 47 -6.59 0.80 0.14
C ALA A 47 -5.15 1.18 -0.24
N VAL A 48 -4.46 1.96 0.60
CA VAL A 48 -3.06 2.32 0.39
C VAL A 48 -2.16 1.09 0.45
N LEU A 49 -2.36 0.20 1.43
CA LEU A 49 -1.62 -1.07 1.48
C LEU A 49 -1.86 -1.92 0.23
N ALA A 50 -3.11 -2.04 -0.22
CA ALA A 50 -3.42 -2.74 -1.46
C ALA A 50 -2.73 -2.09 -2.69
N ALA A 51 -2.74 -0.76 -2.77
CA ALA A 51 -2.10 0.00 -3.85
C ALA A 51 -0.56 -0.07 -3.81
N LEU A 52 0.05 -0.33 -2.65
CA LEU A 52 1.49 -0.58 -2.52
C LEU A 52 1.87 -2.03 -2.86
N VAL A 53 1.05 -2.99 -2.45
CA VAL A 53 1.31 -4.42 -2.67
C VAL A 53 1.06 -4.80 -4.13
N PHE A 54 0.02 -4.27 -4.77
CA PHE A 54 -0.33 -4.57 -6.16
C PHE A 54 0.81 -4.32 -7.18
N PRO A 55 1.49 -3.16 -7.20
CA PRO A 55 2.65 -2.95 -8.06
C PRO A 55 3.85 -3.79 -7.64
N ALA A 56 4.03 -4.05 -6.34
CA ALA A 56 5.10 -4.92 -5.87
C ALA A 56 4.95 -6.37 -6.39
N LEU A 57 3.72 -6.82 -6.64
CA LEU A 57 3.42 -8.12 -7.23
C LEU A 57 3.52 -8.13 -8.76
N THR A 58 3.05 -7.07 -9.43
CA THR A 58 2.98 -7.00 -10.90
C THR A 58 4.27 -6.52 -11.57
N HIS A 59 5.05 -5.66 -10.93
CA HIS A 59 6.25 -5.03 -11.49
C HIS A 59 7.46 -5.08 -10.53
N PRO A 60 8.05 -6.27 -10.29
CA PRO A 60 9.22 -6.42 -9.43
C PRO A 60 10.45 -5.63 -9.91
N ALA A 61 10.62 -5.50 -11.23
CA ALA A 61 11.86 -5.05 -11.88
C ALA A 61 11.63 -3.96 -12.94
N GLY A 62 10.47 -3.33 -12.98
CA GLY A 62 10.13 -2.27 -13.95
C GLY A 62 9.68 -2.77 -15.33
N THR A 63 9.64 -4.09 -15.57
CA THR A 63 9.02 -4.71 -16.75
C THR A 63 7.64 -5.26 -16.42
N LEU A 64 6.69 -5.03 -17.33
CA LEU A 64 5.28 -5.37 -17.20
C LEU A 64 5.08 -6.84 -17.57
N ASP A 65 5.45 -7.75 -16.67
CA ASP A 65 5.33 -9.20 -16.87
C ASP A 65 3.98 -9.72 -16.36
N ILE A 66 2.91 -9.47 -17.12
CA ILE A 66 1.58 -10.09 -16.91
C ILE A 66 1.53 -11.52 -17.50
N SER A 67 2.68 -12.14 -17.76
CA SER A 67 2.73 -13.52 -18.22
C SER A 67 2.36 -14.47 -17.08
N LEU A 68 1.61 -15.55 -17.38
CA LEU A 68 1.32 -16.64 -16.42
C LEU A 68 2.60 -17.33 -15.88
N HIS A 69 3.77 -16.98 -16.43
CA HIS A 69 5.08 -17.39 -15.93
C HIS A 69 5.58 -16.55 -14.74
N ASN A 70 4.91 -15.45 -14.40
CA ASN A 70 5.38 -14.56 -13.33
C ASN A 70 5.00 -15.13 -11.96
N VAL A 71 5.96 -15.83 -11.38
CA VAL A 71 5.91 -16.55 -10.10
C VAL A 71 5.34 -15.69 -8.97
N ARG A 72 5.67 -14.40 -8.94
CA ARG A 72 5.22 -13.48 -7.87
C ARG A 72 3.73 -13.12 -7.97
N LEU A 73 3.17 -13.04 -9.18
CA LEU A 73 1.76 -12.75 -9.40
C LEU A 73 0.88 -13.93 -8.93
N LEU A 74 1.28 -15.15 -9.28
CA LEU A 74 0.61 -16.38 -8.83
C LEU A 74 0.74 -16.58 -7.31
N ALA A 75 1.92 -16.32 -6.73
CA ALA A 75 2.13 -16.36 -5.29
C ALA A 75 1.28 -15.30 -4.55
N GLY A 76 1.16 -14.09 -5.10
CA GLY A 76 0.31 -13.03 -4.58
C GLY A 76 -1.18 -13.36 -4.63
N LEU A 77 -1.66 -13.94 -5.74
CA LEU A 77 -3.04 -14.41 -5.88
C LEU A 77 -3.37 -15.54 -4.90
N GLY A 78 -2.46 -16.51 -4.73
CA GLY A 78 -2.63 -17.58 -3.75
C GLY A 78 -2.64 -17.05 -2.30
N GLY A 79 -1.74 -16.12 -1.99
CA GLY A 79 -1.74 -15.41 -0.70
C GLY A 79 -3.03 -14.64 -0.44
N ALA A 80 -3.56 -13.95 -1.45
CA ALA A 80 -4.84 -13.22 -1.36
C ALA A 80 -6.03 -14.18 -1.13
N LEU A 81 -6.05 -15.33 -1.82
CA LEU A 81 -7.11 -16.33 -1.66
C LEU A 81 -7.11 -16.94 -0.25
N VAL A 82 -5.93 -17.21 0.30
CA VAL A 82 -5.74 -17.75 1.65
C VAL A 82 -6.06 -16.69 2.71
N ALA A 83 -5.68 -15.44 2.48
CA ALA A 83 -6.06 -14.32 3.34
C ALA A 83 -7.58 -14.21 3.47
N TRP A 84 -8.28 -14.33 2.34
CA TRP A 84 -9.73 -14.25 2.28
C TRP A 84 -10.40 -15.43 2.99
N ARG A 85 -9.84 -16.64 2.87
CA ARG A 85 -10.42 -17.83 3.49
C ARG A 85 -10.13 -17.93 4.98
N THR A 86 -8.91 -17.61 5.42
CA THR A 86 -8.43 -17.97 6.76
C THR A 86 -8.65 -16.87 7.78
N ARG A 87 -8.79 -15.60 7.35
CA ARG A 87 -8.92 -14.42 8.23
C ARG A 87 -7.82 -14.33 9.32
N ASN A 88 -6.74 -15.11 9.20
CA ASN A 88 -5.66 -15.24 10.17
C ASN A 88 -4.34 -14.90 9.49
N ILE A 89 -3.73 -13.80 9.93
CA ILE A 89 -2.51 -13.22 9.35
C ILE A 89 -1.35 -14.23 9.34
N LEU A 90 -1.21 -15.06 10.37
CA LEU A 90 -0.13 -16.04 10.48
C LEU A 90 -0.21 -17.09 9.37
N TRP A 91 -1.41 -17.63 9.14
CA TRP A 91 -1.65 -18.59 8.06
C TRP A 91 -1.46 -17.96 6.68
N THR A 92 -1.88 -16.71 6.51
CA THR A 92 -1.65 -15.97 5.26
C THR A 92 -0.17 -15.82 4.94
N ILE A 93 0.65 -15.47 5.94
CA ILE A 93 2.10 -15.32 5.77
C ILE A 93 2.74 -16.69 5.50
N ALA A 94 2.40 -17.70 6.28
CA ALA A 94 2.97 -19.04 6.14
C ALA A 94 2.67 -19.65 4.76
N VAL A 95 1.41 -19.59 4.31
CA VAL A 95 1.02 -20.12 3.00
C VAL A 95 1.55 -19.24 1.88
N GLY A 96 1.57 -17.91 2.02
CA GLY A 96 2.14 -17.01 1.04
C GLY A 96 3.65 -17.26 0.83
N MET A 97 4.40 -17.45 1.91
CA MET A 97 5.82 -17.83 1.84
C MET A 97 6.02 -19.22 1.26
N ALA A 98 5.23 -20.21 1.68
CA ALA A 98 5.30 -21.56 1.15
C ALA A 98 5.01 -21.59 -0.35
N LEU A 99 3.98 -20.86 -0.81
CA LEU A 99 3.68 -20.73 -2.24
C LEU A 99 4.85 -20.10 -2.97
N LEU A 100 5.37 -18.98 -2.47
CA LEU A 100 6.49 -18.28 -3.10
C LEU A 100 7.72 -19.18 -3.23
N TRP A 101 8.07 -19.92 -2.18
CA TRP A 101 9.19 -20.87 -2.19
C TRP A 101 8.97 -22.05 -3.12
N ILE A 102 7.79 -22.67 -3.12
CA ILE A 102 7.48 -23.78 -4.05
C ILE A 102 7.60 -23.28 -5.49
N LEU A 103 7.07 -22.09 -5.76
CA LEU A 103 7.01 -21.53 -7.09
C LEU A 103 8.39 -21.02 -7.56
N GLN A 104 9.28 -20.58 -6.64
CA GLN A 104 10.71 -20.32 -6.90
C GLN A 104 11.55 -21.58 -7.08
N PHE A 105 11.13 -22.71 -6.50
CA PHE A 105 11.88 -23.96 -6.60
C PHE A 105 11.53 -24.73 -7.88
N VAL A 106 10.33 -24.51 -8.41
CA VAL A 106 9.81 -25.18 -9.62
C VAL A 106 10.15 -24.42 -10.92
N LEU A 107 10.33 -23.09 -10.87
CA LEU A 107 10.74 -22.24 -12.00
C LEU A 107 12.18 -21.75 -11.84
#